data_AF-A0A1M5VR00-F1
#
_entry.id   AF-A0A1M5VR00-F1
#
_cell.length_a   1.000
_cell.length_b   1.000
_cell.length_c   1.000
_cell.angle_alpha   90.00
_cell.angle_beta   90.00
_cell.angle_gamma   90.00
#
_symmetry.space_group_name_H-M   'P 1'
#
loop_
_entity.id
_entity.type
_entity.pdbx_description
1 polymer ?
#
loop_
_entity_poly.entity_id
_entity_poly.type
_entity_poly.pdbx_seq_one_letter_code
_entity_poly.pdbx_strand_id
1 'polypeptide(L)'
;MNTKIVSNVIIPFAVCLLIALAIYPTTILNPEQYSTDGIDLKFDAPKKIAMVEKKEETKDQPVFTPYLGKSFEAFKEALAFKESQGNYFTVNTFGYLGKYQFGKETLKMIGIYNPTYFLNTPELQEKAFIANAKRNKWILRKDIKRFVGKKIGGVKITESGILAAAHLAGAGSVKKYLRSYGANNFADGYGTTVRYYLKRFSGYDTSFITPEKRAKVSI
;
A
#
# COMPACT_ATOMS: atom_id res chain seq x y z
N MET A 1 -1.88 -59.84 15.73
CA MET A 1 -1.46 -58.55 15.13
C MET A 1 -0.82 -57.71 16.23
N ASN A 2 0.39 -57.20 16.02
CA ASN A 2 1.24 -56.63 17.08
C ASN A 2 0.62 -55.30 17.58
N THR A 3 0.12 -55.26 18.83
CA THR A 3 -0.65 -54.12 19.37
C THR A 3 0.13 -52.80 19.37
N LYS A 4 1.47 -52.87 19.42
CA LYS A 4 2.37 -51.70 19.30
C LYS A 4 2.39 -51.08 17.90
N ILE A 5 2.19 -51.86 16.83
CA ILE A 5 2.17 -51.36 15.44
C ILE A 5 0.87 -50.61 15.17
N VAL A 6 -0.24 -51.09 15.72
CA VAL A 6 -1.57 -50.45 15.61
C VAL A 6 -1.56 -49.08 16.28
N SER A 7 -1.00 -48.98 17.49
CA SER A 7 -0.95 -47.72 18.24
C SER A 7 -0.04 -46.65 17.61
N ASN A 8 1.16 -47.04 17.14
CA ASN A 8 2.19 -46.07 16.78
C ASN A 8 2.18 -45.62 15.31
N VAL A 9 1.44 -46.33 14.44
CA VAL A 9 1.43 -46.02 12.99
C VAL A 9 0.02 -45.75 12.48
N ILE A 10 -0.96 -46.57 12.87
CA ILE A 10 -2.31 -46.49 12.29
C ILE A 10 -3.08 -45.30 12.88
N ILE A 11 -2.97 -45.06 14.18
CA ILE A 11 -3.64 -43.94 14.87
C ILE A 11 -3.20 -42.56 14.31
N PRO A 12 -1.90 -42.23 14.23
CA PRO A 12 -1.50 -40.92 13.71
C PRO A 12 -1.86 -40.74 12.23
N PHE A 13 -1.83 -41.81 11.43
CA PHE A 13 -2.22 -41.75 10.02
C PHE A 13 -3.73 -41.50 9.86
N ALA A 14 -4.57 -42.14 10.67
CA ALA A 14 -6.01 -41.91 10.68
C ALA A 14 -6.37 -40.48 11.13
N VAL A 15 -5.65 -39.95 12.13
CA VAL A 15 -5.82 -38.56 12.58
C VAL A 15 -5.42 -37.58 11.48
N CYS A 16 -4.29 -37.79 10.81
CA CYS A 16 -3.88 -36.96 9.67
C CYS A 16 -4.88 -37.01 8.51
N LEU A 17 -5.46 -38.18 8.21
CA LEU A 17 -6.47 -38.33 7.17
C LEU A 17 -7.76 -37.57 7.50
N LEU A 18 -8.22 -37.64 8.75
CA LEU A 18 -9.40 -36.89 9.23
C LEU A 18 -9.17 -35.37 9.19
N ILE A 19 -7.98 -34.92 9.56
CA ILE A 19 -7.60 -33.51 9.46
C ILE A 19 -7.57 -33.06 7.99
N ALA A 20 -7.01 -33.87 7.09
CA ALA A 20 -7.00 -33.55 5.66
C ALA A 20 -8.43 -33.42 5.12
N LEU A 21 -9.31 -34.36 5.42
CA LEU A 21 -10.72 -34.32 5.01
C LEU A 21 -11.48 -33.09 5.56
N ALA A 22 -11.14 -32.60 6.75
CA ALA A 22 -11.73 -31.40 7.33
C ALA A 22 -11.24 -30.09 6.69
N ILE A 23 -10.05 -30.08 6.06
CA ILE A 23 -9.43 -28.88 5.47
C ILE A 23 -9.80 -28.72 3.98
N TYR A 24 -10.24 -29.78 3.29
CA TYR A 24 -10.72 -29.67 1.92
C TYR A 24 -12.21 -29.31 1.89
N PRO A 25 -12.59 -28.07 1.51
CA PRO A 25 -14.00 -27.72 1.36
C PRO A 25 -14.60 -28.47 0.17
N THR A 26 -15.68 -29.22 0.40
CA THR A 26 -16.48 -29.85 -0.67
C THR A 26 -17.48 -28.89 -1.31
N THR A 27 -17.50 -27.62 -0.91
CA THR A 27 -18.47 -26.65 -1.41
C THR A 27 -18.00 -26.05 -2.73
N ILE A 28 -18.36 -26.69 -3.83
CA ILE A 28 -18.42 -26.01 -5.14
C ILE A 28 -19.59 -25.02 -5.03
N LEU A 29 -19.29 -23.72 -5.08
CA LEU A 29 -20.32 -22.69 -5.13
C LEU A 29 -21.08 -22.86 -6.44
N ASN A 30 -22.38 -23.18 -6.37
CA ASN A 30 -23.26 -23.18 -7.53
C ASN A 30 -23.73 -21.73 -7.81
N PRO A 31 -23.29 -21.08 -8.90
CA PRO A 31 -23.66 -19.70 -9.20
C PRO A 31 -25.15 -19.53 -9.44
N GLU A 32 -25.86 -20.59 -9.87
CA GLU A 32 -27.29 -20.54 -10.14
C GLU A 32 -28.14 -20.29 -8.89
N GLN A 33 -27.65 -20.70 -7.70
CA GLN A 33 -28.36 -20.44 -6.43
C GLN A 33 -28.35 -18.96 -6.03
N TYR A 34 -27.51 -18.15 -6.66
CA TYR A 34 -27.37 -16.71 -6.39
C TYR A 34 -27.68 -15.87 -7.63
N SER A 35 -28.21 -16.49 -8.69
CA SER A 35 -28.61 -15.77 -9.90
C SER A 35 -29.87 -14.96 -9.63
N THR A 36 -29.85 -13.69 -10.01
CA THR A 36 -31.02 -12.81 -10.03
C THR A 36 -31.66 -12.72 -11.41
N ASP A 37 -31.17 -13.50 -12.39
CA ASP A 37 -31.74 -13.55 -13.73
C ASP A 37 -33.19 -14.05 -13.66
N GLY A 38 -34.12 -13.26 -14.20
CA GLY A 38 -35.55 -13.59 -14.23
C GLY A 38 -36.34 -13.26 -12.98
N ILE A 39 -35.73 -12.62 -11.95
CA ILE A 39 -36.49 -12.09 -10.82
C ILE A 39 -37.18 -10.79 -11.23
N ASP A 40 -38.50 -10.84 -11.41
CA ASP A 40 -39.35 -9.65 -11.54
C ASP A 40 -39.46 -8.95 -10.18
N LEU A 41 -38.52 -8.03 -9.93
CA LEU A 41 -38.56 -7.17 -8.75
C LEU A 41 -39.68 -6.14 -8.93
N LYS A 42 -40.80 -6.37 -8.23
CA LYS A 42 -41.91 -5.41 -8.16
C LYS A 42 -41.49 -4.20 -7.31
N PHE A 43 -40.86 -3.23 -7.96
CA PHE A 43 -40.60 -1.93 -7.36
C PHE A 43 -41.81 -1.01 -7.54
N ASP A 44 -42.51 -0.70 -6.45
CA ASP A 44 -43.53 0.36 -6.40
C ASP A 44 -42.89 1.75 -6.30
N ALA A 45 -41.88 2.02 -7.15
CA ALA A 45 -41.28 3.33 -7.24
C ALA A 45 -42.16 4.23 -8.13
N PRO A 46 -42.46 5.48 -7.73
CA PRO A 46 -43.24 6.38 -8.55
C PRO A 46 -42.56 6.59 -9.91
N LYS A 47 -43.33 6.48 -10.99
CA LYS A 47 -42.90 6.48 -12.40
C LYS A 47 -41.93 7.63 -12.78
N LYS A 48 -41.95 8.75 -12.04
CA LYS A 48 -41.00 9.87 -12.18
C LYS A 48 -39.55 9.54 -11.79
N ILE A 49 -39.31 8.55 -10.94
CA ILE A 49 -37.96 8.09 -10.54
C ILE A 49 -37.42 7.06 -11.53
N ALA A 50 -38.30 6.25 -12.12
CA ALA A 50 -37.95 5.23 -13.13
C ALA A 50 -37.75 5.81 -14.55
N MET A 51 -38.24 7.02 -14.81
CA MET A 51 -38.06 7.74 -16.07
C MET A 51 -37.08 8.91 -15.88
N VAL A 52 -35.88 8.62 -15.36
CA VAL A 52 -34.73 9.42 -15.79
C VAL A 52 -34.55 9.01 -17.24
N GLU A 53 -34.85 9.93 -18.17
CA GLU A 53 -34.54 9.75 -19.59
C GLU A 53 -33.17 9.10 -19.70
N LYS A 54 -33.09 7.96 -20.40
CA LYS A 54 -31.81 7.36 -20.80
C LYS A 54 -31.07 8.45 -21.55
N LYS A 55 -30.25 9.22 -20.82
CA LYS A 55 -29.36 10.21 -21.38
C LYS A 55 -28.61 9.45 -22.46
N GLU A 56 -28.74 9.89 -23.70
CA GLU A 56 -28.11 9.23 -24.84
C GLU A 56 -26.69 8.83 -24.43
N GLU A 57 -26.37 7.54 -24.61
CA GLU A 57 -25.04 7.01 -24.39
C GLU A 57 -24.05 8.00 -25.01
N THR A 58 -23.35 8.73 -24.15
CA THR A 58 -22.33 9.68 -24.57
C THR A 58 -21.32 8.87 -25.36
N LYS A 59 -21.39 9.01 -26.69
CA LYS A 59 -20.45 8.44 -27.67
C LYS A 59 -19.06 8.36 -27.03
N ASP A 60 -18.51 7.15 -26.97
CA ASP A 60 -17.19 6.81 -26.45
C ASP A 60 -16.18 7.94 -26.67
N GLN A 61 -16.13 8.87 -25.73
CA GLN A 61 -15.04 9.80 -25.65
C GLN A 61 -13.87 8.93 -25.21
N PRO A 62 -12.75 8.91 -25.95
CA PRO A 62 -11.59 8.19 -25.47
C PRO A 62 -11.28 8.75 -24.08
N VAL A 63 -11.52 7.93 -23.05
CA VAL A 63 -11.18 8.28 -21.68
C VAL A 63 -9.67 8.39 -21.69
N PHE A 64 -9.17 9.62 -21.77
CA PHE A 64 -7.74 9.88 -21.74
C PHE A 64 -7.27 9.56 -20.32
N THR A 65 -6.81 8.33 -20.13
CA THR A 65 -6.05 7.96 -18.93
C THR A 65 -4.58 8.24 -19.21
N PRO A 66 -3.94 9.22 -18.55
CA PRO A 66 -2.52 9.46 -18.74
C PRO A 66 -1.73 8.22 -18.32
N TYR A 67 -0.97 7.63 -19.24
CA TYR A 67 -0.07 6.53 -18.92
C TYR A 67 1.18 7.09 -18.23
N LEU A 68 1.21 7.02 -16.90
CA LEU A 68 2.30 7.56 -16.09
C LEU A 68 3.56 6.67 -16.07
N GLY A 69 3.44 5.40 -16.50
CA GLY A 69 4.54 4.43 -16.50
C GLY A 69 5.25 4.31 -15.14
N LYS A 70 6.57 4.43 -15.16
CA LYS A 70 7.43 4.43 -13.96
C LYS A 70 7.98 5.81 -13.60
N SER A 71 7.29 6.87 -14.02
CA SER A 71 7.67 8.25 -13.70
C SER A 71 7.61 8.56 -12.20
N PHE A 72 8.15 9.71 -11.82
CA PHE A 72 8.05 10.23 -10.46
C PHE A 72 6.59 10.50 -10.03
N GLU A 73 5.75 10.99 -10.95
CA GLU A 73 4.32 11.17 -10.67
C GLU A 73 3.63 9.81 -10.44
N ALA A 74 3.95 8.79 -11.23
CA ALA A 74 3.45 7.43 -10.98
C ALA A 74 3.84 6.91 -9.59
N PHE A 75 5.05 7.25 -9.11
CA PHE A 75 5.51 6.88 -7.77
C PHE A 75 4.69 7.55 -6.67
N LYS A 76 4.48 8.86 -6.77
CA LYS A 76 3.66 9.63 -5.81
C LYS A 76 2.24 9.10 -5.77
N GLU A 77 1.60 8.93 -6.93
CA GLU A 77 0.20 8.48 -6.99
C GLU A 77 0.04 7.03 -6.52
N ALA A 78 0.96 6.13 -6.87
CA ALA A 78 0.91 4.76 -6.37
C ALA A 78 1.06 4.70 -4.84
N LEU A 79 1.93 5.55 -4.27
CA LEU A 79 2.13 5.63 -2.82
C LEU A 79 0.90 6.25 -2.15
N ALA A 80 0.42 7.40 -2.65
CA ALA A 80 -0.80 8.05 -2.17
C ALA A 80 -2.02 7.14 -2.19
N PHE A 81 -2.18 6.35 -3.25
CA PHE A 81 -3.27 5.38 -3.34
C PHE A 81 -3.18 4.33 -2.24
N LYS A 82 -1.97 3.84 -1.93
CA LYS A 82 -1.76 2.88 -0.84
C LYS A 82 -1.98 3.48 0.55
N GLU A 83 -1.61 4.76 0.74
CA GLU A 83 -1.73 5.45 2.03
C GLU A 83 -3.18 5.87 2.33
N SER A 84 -3.90 6.42 1.35
CA SER A 84 -5.19 7.10 1.58
C SER A 84 -6.19 6.99 0.43
N GLN A 85 -5.90 6.17 -0.59
CA GLN A 85 -6.62 6.17 -1.87
C GLN A 85 -6.60 7.54 -2.58
N GLY A 86 -5.60 8.38 -2.28
CA GLY A 86 -5.47 9.72 -2.85
C GLY A 86 -6.24 10.82 -2.10
N ASN A 87 -6.84 10.53 -0.95
CA ASN A 87 -7.67 11.49 -0.23
C ASN A 87 -6.85 12.50 0.59
N TYR A 88 -6.86 13.77 0.18
CA TYR A 88 -6.15 14.86 0.87
C TYR A 88 -6.72 15.21 2.25
N PHE A 89 -7.98 14.87 2.54
CA PHE A 89 -8.72 15.39 3.70
C PHE A 89 -9.01 14.32 4.76
N THR A 90 -8.30 13.19 4.72
CA THR A 90 -8.52 12.08 5.64
C THR A 90 -7.52 12.05 6.80
N VAL A 91 -7.93 11.49 7.93
CA VAL A 91 -7.07 11.20 9.09
C VAL A 91 -7.34 9.77 9.52
N ASN A 92 -6.30 8.94 9.65
CA ASN A 92 -6.48 7.56 10.11
C ASN A 92 -6.59 7.45 11.63
N THR A 93 -6.83 6.22 12.12
CA THR A 93 -7.00 5.94 13.56
C THR A 93 -5.77 6.25 14.41
N PHE A 94 -4.57 6.33 13.81
CA PHE A 94 -3.32 6.72 14.47
C PHE A 94 -2.99 8.22 14.33
N GLY A 95 -3.89 9.01 13.72
CA GLY A 95 -3.74 10.47 13.59
C GLY A 95 -2.81 10.91 12.45
N TYR A 96 -2.52 10.05 11.48
CA TYR A 96 -1.77 10.42 10.28
C TYR A 96 -2.66 11.15 9.27
N LEU A 97 -2.11 12.17 8.62
CA LEU A 97 -2.86 13.21 7.93
C LEU A 97 -2.72 13.14 6.41
N GLY A 98 -3.86 13.23 5.71
CA GLY A 98 -3.98 13.55 4.30
C GLY A 98 -3.52 12.47 3.34
N LYS A 99 -3.27 12.89 2.08
CA LYS A 99 -3.04 12.02 0.92
C LYS A 99 -1.91 11.03 1.14
N TYR A 100 -0.88 11.46 1.86
CA TYR A 100 0.33 10.68 2.12
C TYR A 100 0.42 10.17 3.56
N GLN A 101 -0.64 10.33 4.36
CA GLN A 101 -0.68 9.90 5.76
C GLN A 101 0.57 10.36 6.53
N PHE A 102 0.73 11.66 6.70
CA PHE A 102 1.86 12.24 7.42
C PHE A 102 1.65 12.25 8.94
N GLY A 103 2.68 11.87 9.69
CA GLY A 103 2.71 12.04 11.14
C GLY A 103 3.06 13.48 11.54
N LYS A 104 2.46 13.99 12.62
CA LYS A 104 2.66 15.37 13.12
C LYS A 104 4.13 15.73 13.35
N GLU A 105 4.91 14.81 13.91
CA GLU A 105 6.35 15.05 14.16
C GLU A 105 7.15 15.17 12.86
N THR A 106 6.80 14.40 11.83
CA THR A 106 7.41 14.52 10.51
C THR A 106 7.09 15.86 9.87
N LEU A 107 5.84 16.35 10.00
CA LEU A 107 5.44 17.67 9.53
C LEU A 107 6.26 18.78 10.21
N LYS A 108 6.40 18.73 11.54
CA LYS A 108 7.24 19.70 12.29
C LYS A 108 8.68 19.67 11.80
N MET A 109 9.24 18.49 11.55
CA MET A 109 10.61 18.37 11.04
C MET A 109 10.79 19.14 9.72
N ILE A 110 9.82 19.10 8.81
CA ILE A 110 9.86 19.79 7.51
C ILE A 110 9.26 21.20 7.53
N GLY A 111 9.00 21.76 8.72
CA GLY A 111 8.60 23.16 8.89
C GLY A 111 7.09 23.43 8.88
N ILE A 112 6.26 22.40 8.99
CA ILE A 112 4.80 22.53 9.05
C ILE A 112 4.34 22.27 10.49
N TYR A 113 3.85 23.32 11.16
CA TYR A 113 3.49 23.27 12.58
C TYR A 113 1.98 23.22 12.86
N ASN A 114 1.15 23.50 11.84
CA ASN A 114 -0.30 23.50 11.96
C ASN A 114 -0.91 22.34 11.14
N PRO A 115 -1.27 21.21 11.79
CA PRO A 115 -1.85 20.05 11.12
C PRO A 115 -3.19 20.33 10.44
N THR A 116 -4.02 21.22 10.99
CA THR A 116 -5.32 21.58 10.42
C THR A 116 -5.13 22.35 9.12
N TYR A 117 -4.22 23.32 9.11
CA TYR A 117 -3.86 24.05 7.89
C TYR A 117 -3.28 23.11 6.82
N PHE A 118 -2.42 22.18 7.24
CA PHE A 118 -1.87 21.14 6.36
C PHE A 118 -2.93 20.25 5.72
N LEU A 119 -3.88 19.75 6.50
CA LEU A 119 -4.93 18.88 6.01
C LEU A 119 -5.81 19.58 4.97
N ASN A 120 -6.06 20.88 5.16
CA ASN A 120 -6.89 21.70 4.28
C ASN A 120 -6.14 22.28 3.06
N THR A 121 -4.84 22.01 2.90
CA THR A 121 -4.03 22.59 1.81
C THR A 121 -3.34 21.49 0.98
N PRO A 122 -4.00 20.96 -0.08
CA PRO A 122 -3.46 19.88 -0.92
C PRO A 122 -2.05 20.16 -1.47
N GLU A 123 -1.80 21.38 -1.94
CA GLU A 123 -0.48 21.80 -2.44
C GLU A 123 0.63 21.65 -1.37
N LEU A 124 0.31 21.96 -0.11
CA LEU A 124 1.24 21.81 1.00
C LEU A 124 1.59 20.34 1.26
N GLN A 125 0.65 19.43 1.02
CA GLN A 125 0.87 17.98 1.15
C GLN A 125 1.82 17.46 0.05
N GLU A 126 1.66 17.93 -1.18
CA GLU A 126 2.56 17.62 -2.30
C GLU A 126 3.99 18.14 -2.02
N LYS A 127 4.10 19.40 -1.56
CA LYS A 127 5.39 19.98 -1.15
C LYS A 127 6.02 19.21 0.03
N ALA A 128 5.22 18.80 1.01
CA ALA A 128 5.66 18.02 2.15
C ALA A 128 6.21 16.65 1.76
N PHE A 129 5.56 15.97 0.81
CA PHE A 129 6.05 14.71 0.25
C PHE A 129 7.46 14.86 -0.31
N ILE A 130 7.68 15.86 -1.16
CA ILE A 130 8.99 16.13 -1.77
C ILE A 130 10.03 16.46 -0.69
N ALA A 131 9.73 17.35 0.25
CA ALA A 131 10.66 17.72 1.32
C ALA A 131 11.07 16.51 2.19
N ASN A 132 10.12 15.65 2.56
CA ASN A 132 10.40 14.43 3.31
C ASN A 132 11.25 13.44 2.50
N ALA A 133 10.92 13.25 1.22
CA ALA A 133 11.67 12.37 0.33
C ALA A 133 13.13 12.84 0.15
N LYS A 134 13.36 14.15 -0.02
CA LYS A 134 14.72 14.74 -0.08
C LYS A 134 15.56 14.44 1.17
N ARG A 135 14.95 14.58 2.37
CA ARG A 135 15.63 14.26 3.64
C ARG A 135 15.91 12.78 3.80
N ASN A 136 14.95 11.93 3.48
CA ASN A 136 15.12 10.49 3.50
C ASN A 136 16.24 10.05 2.54
N LYS A 137 16.26 10.59 1.32
CA LYS A 137 17.32 10.34 0.33
C LYS A 137 18.68 10.79 0.86
N TRP A 138 18.77 11.95 1.52
CA TRP A 138 20.01 12.40 2.17
C TRP A 138 20.47 11.45 3.28
N ILE A 139 19.57 11.04 4.19
CA ILE A 139 19.90 10.16 5.31
C ILE A 139 20.39 8.80 4.80
N LEU A 140 19.77 8.28 3.73
CA LEU A 140 20.03 6.96 3.18
C LEU A 140 21.04 6.94 2.03
N ARG A 141 21.61 8.08 1.62
CA ARG A 141 22.52 8.18 0.44
C ARG A 141 23.62 7.11 0.37
N LYS A 142 24.22 6.78 1.52
CA LYS A 142 25.26 5.73 1.61
C LYS A 142 24.67 4.32 1.45
N ASP A 143 23.50 4.10 2.02
CA ASP A 143 22.79 2.82 1.96
C ASP A 143 22.19 2.60 0.55
N ILE A 144 21.64 3.64 -0.09
CA ILE A 144 21.22 3.62 -1.51
C ILE A 144 22.39 3.18 -2.40
N LYS A 145 23.54 3.87 -2.30
CA LYS A 145 24.76 3.50 -3.07
C LYS A 145 25.20 2.05 -2.82
N ARG A 146 25.08 1.57 -1.58
CA ARG A 146 25.56 0.23 -1.18
C ARG A 146 24.61 -0.89 -1.61
N PHE A 147 23.30 -0.67 -1.60
CA PHE A 147 22.33 -1.76 -1.67
C PHE A 147 21.46 -1.78 -2.93
N VAL A 148 21.31 -0.66 -3.65
CA VAL A 148 20.55 -0.66 -4.91
C VAL A 148 21.12 -1.70 -5.88
N GLY A 149 20.23 -2.48 -6.50
CA GLY A 149 20.56 -3.59 -7.39
C GLY A 149 20.72 -4.95 -6.71
N LYS A 150 20.96 -4.98 -5.38
CA LYS A 150 21.05 -6.25 -4.62
C LYS A 150 19.68 -6.87 -4.39
N LYS A 151 19.66 -8.18 -4.10
CA LYS A 151 18.47 -8.88 -3.60
C LYS A 151 18.60 -9.12 -2.09
N ILE A 152 17.59 -8.73 -1.32
CA ILE A 152 17.50 -8.97 0.13
C ILE A 152 16.13 -9.54 0.44
N GLY A 153 16.06 -10.71 1.07
CA GLY A 153 14.77 -11.37 1.37
C GLY A 153 13.90 -11.60 0.13
N GLY A 154 14.52 -11.92 -1.01
CA GLY A 154 13.84 -12.11 -2.30
C GLY A 154 13.43 -10.83 -3.03
N VAL A 155 13.68 -9.65 -2.48
CA VAL A 155 13.31 -8.34 -3.07
C VAL A 155 14.51 -7.67 -3.70
N LYS A 156 14.41 -7.27 -4.98
CA LYS A 156 15.40 -6.39 -5.63
C LYS A 156 15.30 -5.00 -5.03
N ILE A 157 16.38 -4.50 -4.46
CA ILE A 157 16.42 -3.19 -3.83
C ILE A 157 16.56 -2.11 -4.90
N THR A 158 15.66 -1.13 -4.89
CA THR A 158 15.69 0.07 -5.75
C THR A 158 15.64 1.34 -4.90
N GLU A 159 16.05 2.48 -5.46
CA GLU A 159 15.96 3.76 -4.77
C GLU A 159 14.51 4.11 -4.41
N SER A 160 13.58 3.96 -5.37
CA SER A 160 12.14 4.16 -5.15
C SER A 160 11.57 3.31 -4.01
N GLY A 161 11.91 2.02 -3.95
CA GLY A 161 11.50 1.16 -2.84
C GLY A 161 12.07 1.61 -1.51
N ILE A 162 13.35 2.06 -1.48
CA ILE A 162 13.99 2.60 -0.27
C ILE A 162 13.27 3.86 0.22
N LEU A 163 12.93 4.78 -0.70
CA LEU A 163 12.27 6.04 -0.35
C LEU A 163 10.84 5.81 0.14
N ALA A 164 10.09 4.91 -0.50
CA ALA A 164 8.76 4.52 -0.01
C ALA A 164 8.85 3.86 1.37
N ALA A 165 9.75 2.89 1.57
CA ALA A 165 9.90 2.25 2.87
C ALA A 165 10.33 3.23 3.98
N ALA A 166 11.08 4.29 3.61
CA ALA A 166 11.45 5.36 4.54
C ALA A 166 10.28 6.30 4.84
N HIS A 167 9.35 6.48 3.89
CA HIS A 167 8.09 7.19 4.13
C HIS A 167 7.24 6.46 5.18
N LEU A 168 7.07 5.15 5.03
CA LEU A 168 6.33 4.29 5.97
C LEU A 168 6.96 4.25 7.36
N ALA A 169 8.23 3.82 7.44
CA ALA A 169 8.85 3.36 8.68
C ALA A 169 9.96 4.28 9.19
N GLY A 170 10.24 5.38 8.47
CA GLY A 170 11.39 6.24 8.70
C GLY A 170 12.71 5.66 8.16
N ALA A 171 13.64 6.54 7.81
CA ALA A 171 14.95 6.16 7.28
C ALA A 171 15.79 5.31 8.26
N GLY A 172 15.59 5.44 9.57
CA GLY A 172 16.26 4.62 10.58
C GLY A 172 15.91 3.13 10.46
N SER A 173 14.63 2.81 10.29
CA SER A 173 14.13 1.44 10.14
C SER A 173 14.63 0.81 8.84
N VAL A 174 14.61 1.56 7.74
CA VAL A 174 15.16 1.11 6.45
C VAL A 174 16.65 0.80 6.56
N LYS A 175 17.42 1.66 7.25
CA LYS A 175 18.85 1.42 7.51
C LYS A 175 19.08 0.12 8.27
N LYS A 176 18.29 -0.14 9.31
CA LYS A 176 18.36 -1.39 10.09
C LYS A 176 18.05 -2.60 9.21
N TYR A 177 17.00 -2.53 8.38
CA TYR A 177 16.64 -3.60 7.44
C TYR A 177 17.78 -3.89 6.46
N LEU A 178 18.27 -2.87 5.75
CA LEU A 178 19.29 -3.04 4.72
C LEU A 178 20.61 -3.59 5.30
N ARG A 179 21.06 -3.05 6.43
CA ARG A 179 22.35 -3.44 7.04
C ARG A 179 22.32 -4.79 7.74
N SER A 180 21.14 -5.25 8.14
CA SER A 180 20.94 -6.61 8.68
C SER A 180 20.58 -7.63 7.61
N TYR A 181 20.66 -7.26 6.32
CA TYR A 181 20.27 -8.12 5.21
C TYR A 181 18.86 -8.71 5.37
N GLY A 182 17.95 -7.90 5.91
CA GLY A 182 16.53 -8.22 6.03
C GLY A 182 16.12 -8.86 7.35
N ALA A 183 17.04 -9.15 8.27
CA ALA A 183 16.69 -9.71 9.58
C ALA A 183 15.84 -8.73 10.42
N ASN A 184 16.12 -7.42 10.34
CA ASN A 184 15.33 -6.38 11.01
C ASN A 184 14.23 -5.82 10.10
N ASN A 185 13.03 -6.41 10.13
CA ASN A 185 11.91 -6.01 9.28
C ASN A 185 10.77 -5.36 10.09
N PHE A 186 10.92 -4.06 10.39
CA PHE A 186 9.89 -3.27 11.07
C PHE A 186 8.54 -3.35 10.35
N ALA A 187 7.46 -3.40 11.14
CA ALA A 187 6.07 -3.31 10.71
C ALA A 187 5.40 -2.10 11.40
N ASP A 188 4.55 -1.38 10.67
CA ASP A 188 3.73 -0.31 11.23
C ASP A 188 2.56 -0.86 12.08
N GLY A 189 1.72 0.03 12.60
CA GLY A 189 0.54 -0.32 13.40
C GLY A 189 -0.52 -1.15 12.66
N TYR A 190 -0.46 -1.22 11.33
CA TYR A 190 -1.34 -2.04 10.49
C TYR A 190 -0.64 -3.32 9.96
N GLY A 191 0.57 -3.63 10.43
CA GLY A 191 1.33 -4.80 10.01
C GLY A 191 2.06 -4.65 8.66
N THR A 192 2.06 -3.45 8.08
CA THR A 192 2.76 -3.15 6.83
C THR A 192 4.26 -3.08 7.09
N THR A 193 5.05 -3.88 6.37
CA THR A 193 6.49 -4.01 6.63
C THR A 193 7.38 -3.17 5.71
N VAL A 194 8.60 -2.88 6.15
CA VAL A 194 9.67 -2.31 5.31
C VAL A 194 9.89 -3.14 4.05
N ARG A 195 9.97 -4.47 4.17
CA ARG A 195 10.11 -5.37 3.01
C ARG A 195 8.94 -5.23 2.03
N TYR A 196 7.72 -5.07 2.53
CA TYR A 196 6.54 -4.89 1.70
C TYR A 196 6.65 -3.61 0.85
N TYR A 197 7.06 -2.48 1.42
CA TYR A 197 7.23 -1.23 0.67
C TYR A 197 8.42 -1.28 -0.30
N LEU A 198 9.54 -1.89 0.10
CA LEU A 198 10.68 -2.13 -0.78
C LEU A 198 10.27 -2.89 -2.05
N LYS A 199 9.39 -3.90 -1.90
CA LYS A 199 8.89 -4.72 -3.02
C LYS A 199 7.84 -3.97 -3.84
N ARG A 200 6.82 -3.41 -3.19
CA ARG A 200 5.65 -2.81 -3.85
C ARG A 200 6.03 -1.59 -4.69
N PHE A 201 6.92 -0.75 -4.19
CA PHE A 201 7.31 0.50 -4.84
C PHE A 201 8.64 0.40 -5.59
N SER A 202 8.99 -0.81 -6.03
CA SER A 202 10.20 -1.05 -6.80
C SER A 202 10.09 -0.52 -8.23
N GLY A 203 11.20 0.06 -8.72
CA GLY A 203 11.42 0.34 -10.14
C GLY A 203 10.81 1.64 -10.67
N TYR A 204 10.36 2.56 -9.81
CA TYR A 204 10.02 3.92 -10.24
C TYR A 204 11.25 4.81 -10.35
N ASP A 205 11.19 5.79 -11.25
CA ASP A 205 12.18 6.85 -11.42
C ASP A 205 12.01 7.93 -10.34
N THR A 206 13.06 8.10 -9.54
CA THR A 206 13.15 9.08 -8.46
C THR A 206 14.32 10.05 -8.67
N SER A 207 14.82 10.15 -9.90
CA SER A 207 15.91 11.06 -10.30
C SER A 207 15.59 12.53 -9.97
N PHE A 208 14.31 12.92 -10.06
CA PHE A 208 13.81 14.24 -9.69
C PHE A 208 14.12 14.64 -8.23
N ILE A 209 14.22 13.66 -7.31
CA ILE A 209 14.47 13.94 -5.90
C ILE A 209 15.98 14.15 -5.69
N THR A 210 16.38 15.37 -5.37
CA THR A 210 17.76 15.67 -4.95
C THR A 210 17.92 15.51 -3.43
N PRO A 211 18.99 14.85 -2.94
CA PRO A 211 19.16 14.64 -1.50
C PRO A 211 19.51 15.94 -0.77
N GLU A 212 18.77 16.29 0.27
CA GLU A 212 18.96 17.54 1.03
C GLU A 212 18.80 17.31 2.54
N LYS A 213 19.81 17.69 3.34
CA LYS A 213 19.88 17.37 4.78
C LYS A 213 18.77 18.01 5.62
N ARG A 214 18.45 19.27 5.31
CA ARG A 214 17.54 20.11 6.08
C ARG A 214 16.39 20.63 5.22
N ALA A 215 15.94 19.83 4.25
CA ALA A 215 14.83 20.21 3.40
C ALA A 215 13.62 20.60 4.24
N LYS A 216 13.06 21.76 3.94
CA LYS A 216 11.81 22.26 4.51
C LYS A 216 10.84 22.56 3.39
N VAL A 217 9.57 22.63 3.71
CA VAL A 217 8.57 23.10 2.77
C VAL A 217 8.74 24.61 2.62
N SER A 218 8.92 25.07 1.38
CA SER A 218 8.79 26.49 1.04
C SER A 218 7.31 26.83 1.13
N ILE A 219 6.98 27.64 2.13
CA ILE A 219 5.62 28.13 2.40
C ILE A 219 5.34 29.28 1.44
#